data_AF-W2SUU1-F1
#
_entry.id   AF-W2SUU1-F1
#
_cell.length_a   1.000
_cell.length_b   1.000
_cell.length_c   1.000
_cell.angle_alpha   90.00
_cell.angle_beta   90.00
_cell.angle_gamma   90.00
#
_symmetry.space_group_name_H-M   'P 1'
#
loop_
_entity.id
_entity.type
_entity.pdbx_description
1 polymer ?
#
loop_
_entity_poly.entity_id
_entity_poly.type
_entity_poly.pdbx_seq_one_letter_code
_entity_poly.pdbx_strand_id
1 'polypeptide(L)'
;RKIYSESGAKQLIIPNFAALLPSSVCPSCTKSTGLFREVALYSHNYYRRLVATGWAEDKKSKYAKPAKAMMELQYDKDLEDKAKKYLNPKKDTCPATPENPSYAGESFWTSEKYSLSEEEAVKKAVEKWFSYLKNSGLGDDMGYASLKKASGKQLANVSR
;
A
#
# COMPACT_ATOMS: atom_id res chain seq x y z
N ARG A 1 26.45 -22.77 -1.42
CA ARG A 1 27.18 -23.82 -2.17
C ARG A 1 28.61 -23.31 -2.33
N LYS A 2 29.58 -23.90 -1.61
CA LYS A 2 30.99 -23.44 -1.61
C LYS A 2 31.66 -23.90 -2.90
N ILE A 3 32.30 -22.97 -3.62
CA ILE A 3 33.36 -23.29 -4.57
C ILE A 3 34.58 -22.56 -4.02
N TYR A 4 35.60 -23.31 -3.62
CA TYR A 4 36.94 -22.79 -3.41
C TYR A 4 37.77 -23.18 -4.64
N SER A 5 38.48 -22.21 -5.21
CA SER A 5 39.64 -22.43 -6.07
C SER A 5 40.66 -21.35 -5.68
N GLU A 6 41.86 -21.80 -5.38
CA GLU A 6 42.97 -21.04 -4.81
C GLU A 6 43.64 -20.16 -5.86
N SER A 7 43.75 -18.85 -5.60
CA SER A 7 44.90 -18.00 -5.94
C SER A 7 44.60 -16.52 -5.64
N GLY A 8 45.32 -15.96 -4.67
CA GLY A 8 45.77 -14.56 -4.69
C GLY A 8 44.77 -13.39 -4.69
N ALA A 9 43.45 -13.58 -4.64
CA ALA A 9 42.52 -12.45 -4.54
C ALA A 9 42.18 -12.16 -3.07
N LYS A 10 42.61 -11.00 -2.56
CA LYS A 10 41.95 -10.42 -1.38
C LYS A 10 40.46 -10.35 -1.71
N GLN A 11 39.66 -11.18 -1.08
CA GLN A 11 38.20 -11.11 -1.16
C GLN A 11 37.81 -9.71 -0.67
N LEU A 12 37.54 -8.80 -1.61
CA LEU A 12 36.80 -7.60 -1.32
C LEU A 12 35.42 -8.08 -0.88
N ILE A 13 35.25 -8.19 0.44
CA ILE A 13 33.92 -8.17 1.03
C ILE A 13 33.41 -6.78 0.73
N ILE A 14 32.75 -6.61 -0.42
CA ILE A 14 31.91 -5.46 -0.67
C ILE A 14 30.68 -5.73 0.20
N PRO A 15 30.50 -5.07 1.35
CA PRO A 15 29.23 -5.16 2.04
C PRO A 15 28.17 -4.77 1.02
N ASN A 16 27.21 -5.68 0.81
CA ASN A 16 26.04 -5.45 -0.01
C ASN A 16 25.17 -4.41 0.71
N PHE A 17 25.61 -3.15 0.77
CA PHE A 17 24.80 -2.06 1.26
C PHE A 17 23.73 -1.82 0.21
N ALA A 18 22.50 -2.23 0.51
CA ALA A 18 21.35 -1.82 -0.27
C ALA A 18 21.37 -0.29 -0.39
N ALA A 19 21.38 0.22 -1.62
CA ALA A 19 21.43 1.65 -1.85
C ALA A 19 20.16 2.31 -1.29
N LEU A 20 20.34 3.36 -0.49
CA LEU A 20 19.22 4.17 -0.01
C LEU A 20 18.79 5.16 -1.08
N LEU A 21 17.54 5.06 -1.52
CA LEU A 21 16.94 5.86 -2.57
C LEU A 21 16.15 7.04 -1.99
N PRO A 22 16.29 8.25 -2.57
CA PRO A 22 15.39 9.35 -2.25
C PRO A 22 14.01 9.09 -2.84
N SER A 23 12.97 9.63 -2.20
CA SER A 23 11.61 9.58 -2.74
C SER A 23 11.32 10.81 -3.59
N SER A 24 10.69 10.62 -4.75
CA SER A 24 10.23 11.70 -5.62
C SER A 24 8.91 12.31 -5.15
N VAL A 25 8.08 11.52 -4.46
CA VAL A 25 6.78 11.95 -3.93
C VAL A 25 6.88 12.53 -2.52
N CYS A 26 8.00 12.32 -1.83
CA CYS A 26 8.27 12.90 -0.52
C CYS A 26 9.74 13.32 -0.37
N PRO A 27 10.11 14.54 -0.81
CA PRO A 27 11.49 15.02 -0.73
C PRO A 27 12.03 15.17 0.71
N SER A 28 11.14 15.42 1.68
CA SER A 28 11.47 15.57 3.11
C SER A 28 11.54 14.23 3.86
N CYS A 29 11.19 13.12 3.21
CA CYS A 29 11.23 11.80 3.83
C CYS A 29 12.65 11.26 3.90
N THR A 30 12.90 10.40 4.89
CA THR A 30 14.16 9.64 4.96
C THR A 30 14.26 8.70 3.77
N LYS A 31 15.47 8.59 3.19
CA LYS A 31 15.76 7.63 2.13
C LYS A 31 15.42 6.20 2.57
N SER A 32 14.94 5.39 1.65
CA SER A 32 14.50 4.00 1.88
C SER A 32 15.22 3.06 0.91
N THR A 33 15.23 1.77 1.21
CA THR A 33 15.82 0.76 0.32
C THR A 33 14.99 0.51 -0.93
N GLY A 34 13.69 0.86 -0.89
CA GLY A 34 12.77 0.75 -2.01
C GLY A 34 11.98 2.03 -2.30
N LEU A 35 11.19 1.96 -3.36
CA LEU A 35 10.30 3.03 -3.85
C LEU A 35 8.84 2.81 -3.39
N PHE A 36 8.66 2.33 -2.16
CA PHE A 36 7.35 1.95 -1.64
C PHE A 36 6.37 3.13 -1.56
N ARG A 37 6.88 4.37 -1.42
CA ARG A 37 6.07 5.60 -1.35
C ARG A 37 5.43 5.92 -2.68
N GLU A 38 6.22 5.83 -3.75
CA GLU A 38 5.79 5.98 -5.13
C GLU A 38 4.75 4.91 -5.47
N VAL A 39 5.05 3.66 -5.13
CA VAL A 39 4.14 2.53 -5.34
C VAL A 39 2.83 2.75 -4.60
N ALA A 40 2.87 3.21 -3.34
CA ALA A 40 1.68 3.53 -2.57
C ALA A 40 0.85 4.62 -3.27
N LEU A 41 1.45 5.77 -3.57
CA LEU A 41 0.73 6.91 -4.15
C LEU A 41 0.14 6.59 -5.52
N TYR A 42 0.98 6.08 -6.43
CA TYR A 42 0.59 5.85 -7.81
C TYR A 42 -0.42 4.71 -7.94
N SER A 43 -0.34 3.67 -7.10
CA SER A 43 -1.34 2.60 -7.12
C SER A 43 -2.71 3.11 -6.65
N HIS A 44 -2.77 3.95 -5.61
CA HIS A 44 -4.04 4.56 -5.20
C HIS A 44 -4.60 5.48 -6.28
N ASN A 45 -3.79 6.38 -6.84
CA ASN A 45 -4.24 7.31 -7.89
C ASN A 45 -4.66 6.57 -9.17
N TYR A 46 -4.01 5.46 -9.52
CA TYR A 46 -4.44 4.58 -10.61
C TYR A 46 -5.87 4.06 -10.39
N TYR A 47 -6.15 3.47 -9.22
CA TYR A 47 -7.47 2.95 -8.91
C TYR A 47 -8.53 4.05 -8.77
N ARG A 48 -8.18 5.21 -8.21
CA ARG A 48 -9.06 6.39 -8.17
C ARG A 48 -9.43 6.85 -9.56
N ARG A 49 -8.48 6.89 -10.51
CA ARG A 49 -8.75 7.22 -11.90
C ARG A 49 -9.64 6.18 -12.58
N LEU A 50 -9.45 4.89 -12.32
CA LEU A 50 -10.33 3.83 -12.83
C LEU A 50 -11.77 4.02 -12.33
N VAL A 51 -11.97 4.32 -11.06
CA VAL A 51 -13.31 4.62 -10.51
C VAL A 51 -13.87 5.91 -11.12
N ALA A 52 -13.07 6.97 -11.19
CA ALA A 52 -13.49 8.26 -11.70
C ALA A 52 -14.01 8.19 -13.15
N THR A 53 -13.34 7.39 -13.97
CA THR A 53 -13.69 7.16 -15.38
C THR A 53 -14.80 6.13 -15.58
N GLY A 54 -15.22 5.43 -14.52
CA GLY A 54 -16.22 4.36 -14.61
C GLY A 54 -15.71 3.06 -15.24
N TRP A 55 -14.39 2.84 -15.27
CA TRP A 55 -13.77 1.61 -15.77
C TRP A 55 -13.45 0.59 -14.67
N ALA A 56 -13.60 0.97 -13.40
CA ALA A 56 -13.41 0.05 -12.29
C ALA A 56 -14.51 -1.02 -12.26
N GLU A 57 -14.14 -2.29 -12.35
CA GLU A 57 -15.08 -3.41 -12.25
C GLU A 57 -15.79 -3.41 -10.89
N ASP A 58 -17.11 -3.48 -10.90
CA ASP A 58 -17.97 -3.61 -9.72
C ASP A 58 -18.86 -4.84 -9.89
N LYS A 59 -18.86 -5.74 -8.90
CA LYS A 59 -19.65 -6.98 -8.98
C LYS A 59 -21.15 -6.75 -9.17
N LYS A 60 -21.70 -5.68 -8.60
CA LYS A 60 -23.14 -5.41 -8.58
C LYS A 60 -23.62 -4.60 -9.77
N SER A 61 -22.77 -3.73 -10.31
CA SER A 61 -23.13 -2.82 -11.41
C SER A 61 -22.31 -3.05 -12.69
N LYS A 62 -21.53 -4.14 -12.77
CA LYS A 62 -20.51 -4.46 -13.80
C LYS A 62 -19.32 -3.50 -13.76
N TYR A 63 -19.58 -2.20 -13.75
CA TYR A 63 -18.60 -1.14 -13.52
C TYR A 63 -19.12 -0.13 -12.50
N ALA A 64 -18.21 0.50 -11.76
CA ALA A 64 -18.54 1.60 -10.86
C ALA A 64 -19.06 2.81 -11.66
N LYS A 65 -19.98 3.57 -11.08
CA LYS A 65 -20.44 4.83 -11.66
C LYS A 65 -19.29 5.84 -11.70
N PRO A 66 -19.11 6.60 -12.80
CA PRO A 66 -18.12 7.66 -12.88
C PRO A 66 -18.27 8.67 -11.74
N ALA A 67 -17.15 9.08 -11.15
CA ALA A 67 -17.16 10.07 -10.08
C ALA A 67 -17.11 11.49 -10.66
N LYS A 68 -17.97 12.38 -10.16
CA LYS A 68 -18.03 13.78 -10.61
C LYS A 68 -16.75 14.57 -10.27
N ALA A 69 -16.14 14.28 -9.12
CA ALA A 69 -14.94 14.96 -8.63
C ALA A 69 -14.11 14.03 -7.75
N MET A 70 -13.28 13.19 -8.36
CA MET A 70 -12.33 12.35 -7.63
C MET A 70 -10.99 13.08 -7.53
N MET A 71 -10.64 13.54 -6.33
CA MET A 71 -9.39 14.29 -6.11
C MET A 71 -8.16 13.38 -6.24
N GLU A 72 -7.10 13.88 -6.85
CA GLU A 72 -5.81 13.20 -6.84
C GLU A 72 -5.20 13.24 -5.43
N LEU A 73 -4.68 12.11 -4.95
CA LEU A 73 -3.96 12.05 -3.69
C LEU A 73 -2.56 12.61 -3.86
N GLN A 74 -2.05 13.23 -2.79
CA GLN A 74 -0.66 13.61 -2.63
C GLN A 74 -0.06 12.86 -1.44
N TYR A 75 1.25 12.63 -1.48
CA TYR A 75 1.93 11.96 -0.38
C TYR A 75 2.07 12.91 0.81
N ASP A 76 1.73 12.42 2.00
CA ASP A 76 1.82 13.18 3.25
C ASP A 76 2.77 12.45 4.21
N LYS A 77 3.87 13.13 4.55
CA LYS A 77 4.90 12.60 5.44
C LYS A 77 4.37 12.41 6.88
N ASP A 78 3.51 13.29 7.37
CA ASP A 78 3.00 13.22 8.74
C ASP A 78 2.07 12.01 8.89
N LEU A 79 1.35 11.63 7.83
CA LEU A 79 0.56 10.40 7.81
C LEU A 79 1.46 9.15 7.78
N GLU A 80 2.55 9.16 7.02
CA GLU A 80 3.56 8.08 7.06
C GLU A 80 4.15 7.92 8.46
N ASP A 81 4.54 9.03 9.10
CA ASP A 81 5.17 9.01 10.43
C ASP A 81 4.19 8.48 11.50
N LYS A 82 2.90 8.82 11.40
CA LYS A 82 1.84 8.22 12.23
C LYS A 82 1.70 6.71 11.99
N ALA A 83 1.65 6.27 10.74
CA ALA A 83 1.57 4.85 10.40
C ALA A 83 2.79 4.07 10.93
N LYS A 84 4.01 4.63 10.76
CA LYS A 84 5.25 4.05 11.31
C LYS A 84 5.26 4.01 12.83
N LYS A 85 4.73 5.05 13.48
CA LYS A 85 4.61 5.10 14.95
C LYS A 85 3.70 3.98 15.46
N TYR A 86 2.58 3.71 14.77
CA TYR A 86 1.69 2.61 15.12
C TYR A 86 2.38 1.25 14.96
N LEU A 87 3.00 1.01 13.80
CA LEU A 87 3.73 -0.24 13.53
C LEU A 87 4.89 -0.46 14.52
N ASN A 88 5.52 0.64 14.96
CA ASN A 88 6.64 0.70 15.90
C ASN A 88 7.72 -0.37 15.60
N PRO A 89 8.68 -0.06 14.71
CA PRO A 89 9.69 -1.03 14.27
C PRO A 89 10.64 -1.51 15.39
N LYS A 90 10.53 -0.95 16.60
CA LYS A 90 11.32 -1.34 17.79
C LYS A 90 10.62 -2.36 18.67
N LYS A 91 9.38 -2.73 18.38
CA LYS A 91 8.69 -3.82 19.09
C LYS A 91 9.04 -5.16 18.45
N ASP A 92 9.23 -6.18 19.29
CA ASP A 92 9.49 -7.55 18.83
C ASP A 92 8.31 -8.14 18.04
N THR A 93 7.12 -7.57 18.21
CA THR A 93 5.90 -7.97 17.50
C THR A 93 5.28 -6.78 16.77
N CYS A 94 5.16 -6.91 15.44
CA CYS A 94 4.34 -6.01 14.63
C CYS A 94 2.85 -6.20 14.98
N PRO A 95 2.04 -5.13 15.02
CA PRO A 95 0.59 -5.26 15.18
C PRO A 95 -0.03 -6.19 14.14
N ALA A 96 -1.02 -6.98 14.54
CA ALA A 96 -1.79 -7.86 13.63
C ALA A 96 -3.14 -7.25 13.20
N THR A 97 -3.48 -6.09 13.76
CA THR A 97 -4.75 -5.37 13.57
C THR A 97 -4.47 -3.90 13.26
N PRO A 98 -5.43 -3.12 12.72
CA PRO A 98 -5.31 -1.67 12.60
C PRO A 98 -5.25 -0.97 13.97
N GLU A 99 -4.76 0.28 13.99
CA GLU A 99 -4.85 1.18 15.14
C GLU A 99 -6.31 1.52 15.46
N ASN A 100 -7.09 1.79 14.42
CA ASN A 100 -8.50 2.08 14.50
C ASN A 100 -9.34 0.85 14.11
N PRO A 101 -10.10 0.23 15.05
CA PRO A 101 -10.95 -0.92 14.76
C PRO A 101 -12.05 -0.66 13.71
N SER A 102 -12.41 0.61 13.49
CA SER A 102 -13.37 0.99 12.44
C SER A 102 -12.72 1.21 11.07
N TYR A 103 -11.38 1.17 10.97
CA TYR A 103 -10.59 1.49 9.77
C TYR A 103 -10.85 2.92 9.26
N ALA A 104 -11.40 3.81 10.09
CA ALA A 104 -11.68 5.17 9.67
C ALA A 104 -10.36 5.94 9.57
N GLY A 105 -9.99 6.32 8.34
CA GLY A 105 -8.71 6.98 8.05
C GLY A 105 -7.52 6.02 7.99
N GLU A 106 -7.73 4.71 8.04
CA GLU A 106 -6.66 3.71 8.06
C GLU A 106 -7.01 2.48 7.23
N SER A 107 -6.10 2.05 6.35
CA SER A 107 -6.15 0.76 5.68
C SER A 107 -5.00 -0.10 6.18
N PHE A 108 -5.31 -1.33 6.62
CA PHE A 108 -4.34 -2.22 7.23
C PHE A 108 -4.28 -3.55 6.49
N TRP A 109 -3.07 -4.05 6.28
CA TRP A 109 -2.81 -5.33 5.63
C TRP A 109 -1.54 -5.95 6.21
N THR A 110 -1.58 -7.26 6.45
CA THR A 110 -0.44 -8.05 6.91
C THR A 110 -0.31 -9.29 6.05
N SER A 111 0.89 -9.86 6.03
CA SER A 111 1.20 -11.09 5.33
C SER A 111 2.14 -11.92 6.18
N GLU A 112 1.91 -13.23 6.23
CA GLU A 112 2.81 -14.19 6.88
C GLU A 112 4.09 -14.43 6.05
N LYS A 113 4.14 -13.93 4.81
CA LYS A 113 5.31 -14.02 3.93
C LYS A 113 6.28 -12.86 4.22
N TYR A 114 7.32 -13.16 5.00
CA TYR A 114 8.39 -12.21 5.36
C TYR A 114 9.38 -11.90 4.22
N SER A 115 9.25 -12.54 3.06
CA SER A 115 10.18 -12.39 1.93
C SER A 115 9.77 -11.35 0.90
N LEU A 116 8.70 -10.59 1.14
CA LEU A 116 8.22 -9.58 0.19
C LEU A 116 9.10 -8.33 0.27
N SER A 117 9.39 -7.72 -0.90
CA SER A 117 9.95 -6.37 -0.90
C SER A 117 8.91 -5.36 -0.36
N GLU A 118 9.36 -4.18 0.04
CA GLU A 118 8.47 -3.10 0.50
C GLU A 118 7.45 -2.74 -0.61
N GLU A 119 7.90 -2.67 -1.87
CA GLU A 119 7.06 -2.38 -3.02
C GLU A 119 6.03 -3.48 -3.29
N GLU A 120 6.45 -4.75 -3.24
CA GLU A 120 5.55 -5.89 -3.43
C GLU A 120 4.48 -5.96 -2.34
N ALA A 121 4.88 -5.68 -1.08
CA ALA A 121 3.97 -5.65 0.05
C ALA A 121 2.91 -4.54 -0.13
N VAL A 122 3.34 -3.32 -0.46
CA VAL A 122 2.42 -2.19 -0.69
C VAL A 122 1.50 -2.47 -1.88
N LYS A 123 2.04 -2.96 -3.00
CA LYS A 123 1.24 -3.28 -4.18
C LYS A 123 0.15 -4.30 -3.85
N LYS A 124 0.49 -5.39 -3.16
CA LYS A 124 -0.47 -6.42 -2.74
C LYS A 124 -1.51 -5.88 -1.75
N ALA A 125 -1.11 -5.01 -0.84
CA ALA A 125 -2.04 -4.38 0.10
C ALA A 125 -3.09 -3.54 -0.65
N VAL A 126 -2.66 -2.64 -1.55
CA VAL A 126 -3.56 -1.78 -2.34
C VAL A 126 -4.47 -2.61 -3.25
N GLU A 127 -3.93 -3.61 -3.95
CA GLU A 127 -4.72 -4.56 -4.75
C GLU A 127 -5.77 -5.28 -3.91
N LYS A 128 -5.40 -5.74 -2.71
CA LYS A 128 -6.30 -6.43 -1.80
C LYS A 128 -7.44 -5.51 -1.36
N TRP A 129 -7.14 -4.28 -0.96
CA TRP A 129 -8.15 -3.30 -0.55
C TRP A 129 -9.10 -2.95 -1.70
N PHE A 130 -8.55 -2.73 -2.90
CA PHE A 130 -9.36 -2.40 -4.08
C PHE A 130 -10.23 -3.58 -4.57
N SER A 131 -9.76 -4.82 -4.39
CA SER A 131 -10.45 -6.03 -4.86
C SER A 131 -11.88 -6.20 -4.33
N TYR A 132 -12.25 -5.51 -3.25
CA TYR A 132 -13.62 -5.50 -2.73
C TYR A 132 -14.63 -5.10 -3.79
N LEU A 133 -14.33 -4.11 -4.64
CA LEU A 133 -15.24 -3.62 -5.67
C LEU A 133 -15.57 -4.74 -6.67
N LYS A 134 -14.54 -5.42 -7.19
CA LYS A 134 -14.69 -6.56 -8.10
C LYS A 134 -15.34 -7.79 -7.43
N ASN A 135 -15.05 -8.04 -6.16
CA ASN A 135 -15.45 -9.29 -5.48
C ASN A 135 -16.81 -9.21 -4.76
N SER A 136 -17.22 -8.03 -4.34
CA SER A 136 -18.43 -7.78 -3.54
C SER A 136 -19.31 -6.68 -4.10
N GLY A 137 -18.71 -5.62 -4.66
CA GLY A 137 -19.40 -4.53 -5.31
C GLY A 137 -20.11 -3.56 -4.37
N LEU A 138 -20.16 -2.30 -4.76
CA LEU A 138 -20.96 -1.25 -4.13
C LEU A 138 -22.28 -1.09 -4.87
N GLY A 139 -22.26 -1.17 -6.19
CA GLY A 139 -23.41 -0.87 -7.04
C GLY A 139 -23.81 0.59 -6.88
N ASP A 140 -25.10 0.84 -6.63
CA ASP A 140 -25.62 2.20 -6.46
C ASP A 140 -25.48 2.75 -5.04
N ASP A 141 -25.15 1.88 -4.08
CA ASP A 141 -24.99 2.25 -2.67
C ASP A 141 -23.56 2.75 -2.41
N MET A 142 -23.30 3.99 -2.83
CA MET A 142 -22.01 4.68 -2.69
C MET A 142 -21.83 5.38 -1.33
N GLY A 143 -22.78 5.19 -0.40
CA GLY A 143 -22.72 5.81 0.92
C GLY A 143 -21.67 5.15 1.83
N TYR A 144 -21.07 5.92 2.75
CA TYR A 144 -20.09 5.37 3.70
C TYR A 144 -20.62 4.19 4.54
N ALA A 145 -21.95 4.10 4.74
CA ALA A 145 -22.59 2.97 5.41
C ALA A 145 -22.38 1.63 4.67
N SER A 146 -22.37 1.64 3.33
CA SER A 146 -22.18 0.44 2.51
C SER A 146 -20.76 -0.13 2.62
N LEU A 147 -19.80 0.73 2.94
CA LEU A 147 -18.40 0.42 3.19
C LEU A 147 -18.13 -0.11 4.60
N LYS A 148 -19.10 -0.07 5.53
CA LYS A 148 -18.91 -0.59 6.89
C LYS A 148 -18.84 -2.13 6.96
N LYS A 149 -19.07 -2.84 5.86
CA LYS A 149 -18.88 -4.30 5.77
C LYS A 149 -17.41 -4.66 5.98
N ALA A 150 -17.11 -5.79 6.61
CA ALA A 150 -15.76 -6.17 7.03
C ALA A 150 -14.69 -5.99 5.93
N SER A 151 -14.97 -6.44 4.72
CA SER A 151 -14.06 -6.31 3.56
C SER A 151 -14.15 -4.94 2.85
N GLY A 152 -15.23 -4.19 3.01
CA GLY A 152 -15.41 -2.84 2.44
C GLY A 152 -14.74 -1.74 3.26
N LYS A 153 -14.50 -1.98 4.55
CA LYS A 153 -13.86 -1.01 5.47
C LYS A 153 -12.49 -0.58 4.96
N GLN A 154 -11.74 -1.51 4.38
CA GLN A 154 -10.40 -1.26 3.84
C GLN A 154 -10.41 -0.46 2.53
N LEU A 155 -11.52 -0.49 1.77
CA LEU A 155 -11.68 0.25 0.50
C LEU A 155 -11.98 1.75 0.74
N ALA A 156 -12.50 2.12 1.91
CA ALA A 156 -12.99 3.47 2.18
C ALA A 156 -11.93 4.57 2.00
N ASN A 157 -10.66 4.27 2.29
CA ASN A 157 -9.57 5.25 2.13
C ASN A 157 -9.10 5.41 0.67
N VAL A 158 -9.53 4.52 -0.24
CA VAL A 158 -9.27 4.63 -1.68
C VAL A 158 -10.37 5.43 -2.38
N SER A 159 -11.57 5.52 -1.79
CA SER A 159 -12.79 6.05 -2.42
C SER A 159 -13.19 7.45 -1.98
N ARG A 160 -12.53 8.02 -0.95
CA ARG A 160 -12.87 9.34 -0.39
C ARG A 160 -12.10 10.50 -1.02
#